data_AF-A0A535S863-F1
#
_entry.id   AF-A0A535S863-F1
#
_cell.length_a   1.000
_cell.length_b   1.000
_cell.length_c   1.000
_cell.angle_alpha   90.00
_cell.angle_beta   90.00
_cell.angle_gamma   90.00
#
_symmetry.space_group_name_H-M   'P 1'
#
loop_
_entity.id
_entity.type
_entity.pdbx_description
1 polymer ?
#
loop_
_entity_poly.entity_id
_entity_poly.type
_entity_poly.pdbx_seq_one_letter_code
_entity_poly.pdbx_strand_id
1 'polypeptide(L)' 'MRADIAAMVDAAQRDAAPRLSVMPPPPAGDRYERLRQIGELRASGVLSDAEFEEEKARILSER' A
#
# COMPACT_ATOMS: atom_id res chain seq x y z
N MET A 1 -1.36 -41.05 -19.41
CA MET A 1 -2.59 -40.37 -19.86
C MET A 1 -3.45 -39.75 -18.75
N ARG A 2 -3.48 -40.27 -17.50
CA ARG A 2 -4.17 -39.57 -16.37
C ARG A 2 -3.25 -38.70 -15.52
N ALA A 3 -1.95 -39.00 -15.47
CA ALA A 3 -0.96 -38.25 -14.70
C ALA A 3 -0.55 -36.92 -15.38
N ASP A 4 -0.71 -36.83 -16.70
CA ASP A 4 -0.24 -35.71 -17.52
C ASP A 4 -1.12 -34.46 -17.35
N ILE A 5 -2.42 -34.64 -17.09
CA ILE A 5 -3.38 -33.54 -16.91
C ILE A 5 -3.19 -32.86 -15.54
N ALA A 6 -2.87 -33.63 -14.49
CA ALA A 6 -2.62 -33.08 -13.16
C ALA A 6 -1.39 -32.15 -13.15
N ALA A 7 -0.36 -32.48 -13.93
CA ALA A 7 0.82 -31.63 -14.08
C ALA A 7 0.53 -30.32 -14.84
N MET A 8 -0.35 -30.34 -15.84
CA MET A 8 -0.72 -29.12 -16.59
C MET A 8 -1.52 -28.13 -15.74
N VAL A 9 -2.35 -28.61 -14.80
CA VAL A 9 -3.15 -27.75 -13.91
C VAL A 9 -2.30 -27.04 -12.86
N ASP A 10 -1.26 -27.70 -12.32
CA ASP A 10 -0.34 -27.10 -11.35
C ASP A 10 0.50 -25.95 -11.96
N ALA A 11 0.87 -26.08 -13.23
CA ALA A 11 1.60 -25.04 -13.96
C ALA A 11 0.75 -23.79 -14.20
N ALA A 12 -0.54 -23.94 -14.50
CA ALA A 12 -1.45 -22.81 -14.76
C ALA A 12 -1.74 -21.98 -13.50
N GLN A 13 -1.70 -22.58 -12.31
CA GLN A 13 -2.07 -21.88 -11.07
C GLN A 13 -0.96 -20.99 -10.50
N ARG A 14 0.30 -21.17 -10.89
CA ARG A 14 1.42 -20.32 -10.42
C ARG A 14 1.47 -18.93 -11.07
N ASP A 15 0.83 -18.74 -12.22
CA ASP A 15 0.83 -17.46 -12.95
C ASP A 15 -0.25 -16.48 -12.48
N ALA A 16 -1.24 -16.94 -11.71
CA ALA A 16 -2.37 -16.13 -11.26
C ALA A 16 -2.16 -15.46 -9.88
N ALA A 17 -0.93 -15.42 -9.36
CA ALA A 17 -0.65 -14.71 -8.11
C ALA A 17 -0.56 -13.19 -8.40
N PRO A 18 -1.45 -12.35 -7.81
CA PRO A 18 -1.36 -10.92 -7.99
C PRO A 18 -0.04 -10.43 -7.38
N ARG A 19 0.86 -9.97 -8.25
CA ARG A 19 2.08 -9.27 -7.83
C ARG A 19 1.66 -7.92 -7.29
N LEU A 20 1.43 -7.84 -5.98
CA LEU A 20 1.37 -6.58 -5.28
C LEU A 20 2.73 -5.91 -5.47
N SER A 21 2.81 -4.93 -6.38
CA SER A 21 3.97 -4.08 -6.56
C SER A 21 4.18 -3.31 -5.25
N VAL A 22 5.06 -3.81 -4.39
CA VAL A 22 5.59 -3.03 -3.27
C VAL A 22 6.55 -2.03 -3.88
N MET A 23 6.04 -0.83 -4.15
CA MET A 23 6.83 0.30 -4.62
C MET A 23 7.72 0.77 -3.45
N PRO A 24 9.05 0.84 -3.60
CA PRO A 24 9.91 1.37 -2.56
C PRO A 24 9.61 2.87 -2.37
N PRO A 25 9.41 3.37 -1.13
CA PRO A 25 9.13 4.79 -0.91
C PRO A 25 10.36 5.64 -1.29
N PRO A 26 10.16 6.77 -2.01
CA PRO A 26 11.25 7.64 -2.40
C PRO A 26 11.73 8.51 -1.21
N PRO A 27 13.05 8.59 -0.97
CA PRO A 27 13.58 9.43 0.09
C PRO A 27 13.40 10.91 -0.27
N ALA A 28 12.95 11.70 0.71
CA ALA A 28 12.50 13.11 0.64
C ALA A 28 11.06 13.35 0.11
N GLY A 29 10.50 12.45 -0.71
CA GLY A 29 9.06 12.44 -1.04
C GLY A 29 8.19 11.98 0.12
N ASP A 30 8.73 11.12 0.99
CA ASP A 30 8.03 10.44 2.08
C ASP A 30 7.23 11.34 3.02
N ARG A 31 7.73 12.55 3.31
CA ARG A 31 7.02 13.46 4.23
C ARG A 31 5.75 14.00 3.59
N TYR A 32 5.88 14.54 2.37
CA TYR A 32 4.75 15.12 1.66
C TYR A 32 3.78 14.03 1.18
N GLU A 33 4.27 12.85 0.84
CA GLU A 33 3.44 11.66 0.57
C GLU A 33 2.66 11.22 1.81
N ARG A 34 3.29 11.16 2.99
CA ARG A 34 2.56 10.88 4.24
C ARG A 34 1.51 11.95 4.56
N LEU A 35 1.83 13.23 4.36
CA LEU A 35 0.87 14.34 4.49
C LEU A 35 -0.32 14.19 3.54
N ARG A 36 -0.07 13.71 2.31
CA ARG A 36 -1.12 13.40 1.34
C ARG A 36 -1.98 12.23 1.80
N GLN A 37 -1.38 11.13 2.25
CA GLN A 37 -2.10 9.95 2.73
C GLN A 37 -3.04 10.29 3.91
N ILE A 38 -2.56 11.02 4.93
CA ILE A 38 -3.42 11.42 6.05
C ILE A 38 -4.56 12.35 5.60
N GLY A 39 -4.33 13.18 4.56
CA GLY A 39 -5.37 14.02 3.97
C GLY A 39 -6.46 13.21 3.27
N GLU A 40 -6.11 12.13 2.57
CA GLU A 40 -7.07 11.19 1.97
C GLU A 40 -7.84 10.40 3.04
N LEU A 41 -7.17 9.98 4.13
CA LEU A 41 -7.82 9.31 5.26
C LEU A 41 -8.81 10.23 5.99
N ARG A 42 -8.49 11.51 6.13
CA ARG A 42 -9.43 12.52 6.63
C ARG A 42 -10.61 12.72 5.67
N ALA A 43 -10.34 12.87 4.38
CA ALA A 43 -11.39 13.10 3.37
C ALA A 43 -12.35 11.91 3.24
N SER A 44 -11.87 10.68 3.47
CA SER A 44 -12.68 9.48 3.53
C SER A 44 -13.41 9.27 4.87
N GLY A 45 -13.19 10.15 5.86
CA GLY A 45 -13.81 10.07 7.18
C GLY A 45 -13.22 8.99 8.09
N VAL A 46 -12.08 8.41 7.72
CA VAL A 46 -11.34 7.44 8.55
C VAL A 46 -10.62 8.14 9.69
N LEU A 47 -10.09 9.34 9.44
CA LEU A 47 -9.50 10.20 10.47
C LEU A 47 -10.42 11.37 10.78
N SER A 48 -10.54 11.70 12.07
CA SER A 48 -11.12 12.96 12.52
C SER A 48 -10.18 14.14 12.26
N ASP A 49 -10.72 15.36 12.29
CA ASP A 49 -9.93 16.58 12.14
C ASP A 49 -8.83 16.70 13.21
N ALA A 50 -9.09 16.22 14.43
CA ALA A 50 -8.12 16.24 15.54
C ALA A 50 -6.92 15.31 15.26
N GLU A 51 -7.20 14.07 14.86
CA GLU A 51 -6.17 13.06 14.56
C GLU A 51 -5.33 13.47 13.34
N PHE A 52 -5.95 14.10 12.34
CA PHE A 52 -5.23 14.63 11.18
C PHE A 52 -4.22 15.71 11.57
N GLU A 53 -4.61 16.65 12.43
CA GLU A 53 -3.72 17.74 12.86
C GLU A 53 -2.54 17.21 13.69
N GLU A 54 -2.77 16.21 14.56
CA GLU A 54 -1.71 15.55 15.33
C GLU A 54 -0.69 14.85 14.42
N GLU A 55 -1.15 14.03 13.47
CA GLU A 55 -0.25 13.33 12.55
C GLU A 55 0.47 14.30 11.61
N LYS A 56 -0.20 15.36 11.12
CA LYS A 56 0.43 16.42 10.34
C LYS A 56 1.56 17.09 11.12
N ALA A 57 1.32 17.46 12.37
CA ALA A 57 2.32 18.10 13.22
C ALA A 57 3.51 17.17 13.51
N ARG A 58 3.25 15.90 13.77
CA ARG A 58 4.28 14.86 13.95
C ARG A 58 5.16 14.72 12.73
N ILE A 59 4.56 14.52 11.55
CA ILE A 59 5.27 14.37 10.27
C ILE A 59 6.11 15.62 9.93
N LEU A 60 5.61 16.82 10.23
CA LEU A 60 6.36 18.06 10.03
C LEU A 60 7.54 18.20 11.00
N SER A 61 7.43 17.65 12.21
CA SER A 61 8.43 17.71 13.27
C SER A 61 9.58 16.70 13.12
N GLU A 62 9.41 15.64 12.32
CA GLU A 62 10.45 14.63 12.02
C GLU A 62 11.60 15.16 11.11
N ARG A 63 12.06 16.40 11.33
CA ARG A 63 13.19 17.03 10.59
C ARG A 63 14.55 16.52 11.05
#